data_AF-A0A4R9VF91-F1
#
_entry.id   AF-A0A4R9VF91-F1
#
_cell.length_a   1.000
_cell.length_b   1.000
_cell.length_c   1.000
_cell.angle_alpha   90.00
_cell.angle_beta   90.00
_cell.angle_gamma   90.00
#
_symmetry.space_group_name_H-M   'P 1'
#
loop_
_entity.id
_entity.type
_entity.pdbx_description
1 polymer ?
#
loop_
_entity_poly.entity_id
_entity_poly.type
_entity_poly.pdbx_seq_one_letter_code
_entity_poly.pdbx_strand_id
1 'polypeptide(L)' 'EAVAAAQTEDGQWALSFHAHQLGIIDTRRMTLVRCSAAPTNPLGAAADS' A
#
# COMPACT_ATOMS: atom_id res chain seq x y z
N GLU A 1 4.85 -13.43 0.78
CA GLU A 1 4.03 -13.05 1.95
C GLU A 1 2.64 -12.61 1.52
N ALA A 2 1.67 -12.61 2.45
CA ALA A 2 0.31 -12.16 2.20
C ALA A 2 0.18 -10.64 2.32
N VAL A 3 -0.66 -10.02 1.51
CA VAL A 3 -1.02 -8.60 1.65
C VAL A 3 -2.00 -8.47 2.82
N ALA A 4 -1.72 -7.56 3.74
CA ALA A 4 -2.61 -7.23 4.83
C ALA A 4 -3.67 -6.22 4.37
N ALA A 5 -4.91 -6.42 4.81
CA ALA A 5 -6.02 -5.50 4.58
C ALA A 5 -6.65 -5.13 5.93
N ALA A 6 -6.77 -3.83 6.19
CA ALA A 6 -7.36 -3.31 7.41
C ALA A 6 -8.39 -2.23 7.06
N GLN A 7 -9.53 -2.22 7.75
CA GLN A 7 -10.51 -1.16 7.61
C GLN A 7 -10.12 0.01 8.54
N THR A 8 -10.10 1.22 7.99
CA THR A 8 -9.87 2.47 8.73
C THR A 8 -11.16 2.92 9.41
N GLU A 9 -11.05 3.87 10.34
CA GLU A 9 -12.19 4.46 11.04
C GLU A 9 -13.20 5.11 10.08
N ASP A 10 -12.72 5.65 8.96
CA ASP A 10 -13.53 6.21 7.88
C ASP A 10 -14.23 5.14 7.02
N GLY A 11 -14.09 3.86 7.37
CA GLY A 11 -14.67 2.72 6.65
C GLY A 11 -13.92 2.34 5.37
N GLN A 12 -12.81 2.99 5.07
CA GLN A 12 -11.98 2.68 3.90
C GLN A 12 -11.08 1.48 4.17
N TRP A 13 -10.72 0.72 3.13
CA TRP A 13 -9.84 -0.44 3.27
C TRP A 13 -8.41 -0.07 2.89
N ALA A 14 -7.49 -0.05 3.85
CA ALA A 14 -6.07 0.15 3.61
C ALA A 14 -5.39 -1.20 3.34
N LEU A 15 -4.54 -1.23 2.30
CA LEU A 15 -3.69 -2.38 1.98
C LEU A 15 -2.24 -2.08 2.34
N SER A 16 -1.55 -3.06 2.90
CA SER A 16 -0.13 -2.99 3.23
C SER A 16 0.60 -4.30 2.95
N PHE A 17 1.90 -4.18 2.70
CA PHE A 17 2.82 -5.29 2.56
C PHE A 17 4.02 -5.04 3.49
N HIS A 18 4.22 -5.92 4.47
CA HIS A 18 5.09 -5.65 5.62
C HIS A 18 4.78 -4.27 6.26
N ALA A 19 5.80 -3.44 6.48
CA ALA A 19 5.68 -2.09 7.03
C ALA A 19 5.32 -1.02 5.97
N HIS A 20 5.06 -1.42 4.72
CA HIS A 20 4.82 -0.49 3.62
C HIS A 20 3.33 -0.43 3.25
N GLN A 21 2.74 0.75 3.31
CA GLN A 21 1.38 0.99 2.85
C GLN A 21 1.34 0.99 1.32
N LEU A 22 0.44 0.19 0.74
CA LEU A 22 0.23 0.11 -0.71
C LEU A 22 -0.79 1.14 -1.19
N GLY A 23 -1.83 1.39 -0.38
CA GLY A 23 -2.88 2.33 -0.72
C GLY A 23 -4.21 2.00 -0.06
N ILE A 24 -5.28 2.58 -0.60
CA ILE A 24 -6.65 2.44 -0.11
C ILE A 24 -7.54 1.89 -1.24
N ILE A 25 -8.42 0.94 -0.94
CA ILE A 25 -9.40 0.44 -1.90
C ILE A 25 -10.53 1.46 -2.04
N ASP A 26 -10.71 1.98 -3.25
CA ASP A 26 -11.96 2.60 -3.68
C ASP A 26 -12.97 1.49 -3.98
N THR A 27 -13.89 1.26 -3.04
CA THR A 27 -14.93 0.23 -3.14
C THR A 27 -16.00 0.56 -4.18
N ARG A 28 -16.15 1.83 -4.60
CA ARG A 28 -17.12 2.21 -5.64
C ARG A 28 -16.62 1.80 -7.02
N ARG A 29 -15.31 1.94 -7.26
CA ARG A 29 -14.66 1.61 -8.54
C ARG A 29 -14.01 0.23 -8.52
N MET A 30 -13.93 -0.41 -7.36
CA MET A 30 -13.19 -1.65 -7.12
C MET A 30 -11.71 -1.51 -7.54
N THR A 31 -11.10 -0.37 -7.20
CA THR A 31 -9.72 -0.05 -7.59
C THR A 31 -8.87 0.27 -6.36
N LEU A 32 -7.59 -0.10 -6.37
CA LEU A 32 -6.62 0.35 -5.38
C LEU A 32 -6.11 1.75 -5.75
N VAL A 33 -6.43 2.74 -4.93
CA VAL A 33 -5.85 4.09 -4.99
C VAL A 33 -4.55 4.07 -4.21
N ARG A 34 -3.42 4.14 -4.92
CA ARG A 34 -2.10 4.19 -4.27
C ARG A 34 -1.92 5.52 -3.56
N CYS A 35 -1.47 5.48 -2.32
CA CYS A 35 -0.94 6.67 -1.66
C CYS A 35 0.33 7.05 -2.40
N SER A 36 0.30 8.14 -3.19
CA SER A 36 1.49 8.66 -3.85
C SER A 36 2.41 9.32 -2.81
N ALA A 37 2.98 8.52 -1.91
CA ALA A 37 4.24 8.92 -1.30
C ALA A 37 5.26 8.92 -2.44
N ALA A 38 6.04 9.99 -2.56
CA ALA A 38 7.25 9.97 -3.39
C ALA A 38 7.97 8.65 -3.11
N PRO A 39 8.52 7.94 -4.12
CA PRO A 39 9.25 6.72 -3.86
C PRO A 39 10.36 7.06 -2.88
N THR A 40 10.13 6.77 -1.61
CA THR A 40 11.17 6.69 -0.61
C THR A 40 11.91 5.46 -1.07
N ASN A 41 12.97 5.72 -1.84
CA ASN A 41 13.92 4.72 -2.30
C ASN A 41 14.01 3.67 -1.19
N PRO A 42 13.62 2.42 -1.41
CA PRO A 42 13.83 1.42 -0.38
C PRO A 42 15.34 1.43 -0.14
N LEU A 43 15.73 1.72 1.10
CA LEU A 43 17.11 1.71 1.63
C LEU A 43 17.68 0.26 1.59
N GLY A 44 17.54 -0.40 0.44
CA GLY A 44 17.65 -1.84 0.28
C GLY A 44 17.30 -2.36 -1.13
N ALA A 45 16.85 -1.52 -2.09
CA ALA A 45 17.00 -1.87 -3.51
C ALA A 45 18.43 -1.59 -3.96
N ALA A 46 19.39 -2.27 -3.33
CA ALA A 46 20.64 -2.55 -4.01
C ALA A 46 20.27 -3.44 -5.20
N ALA A 47 20.29 -2.86 -6.40
CA ALA A 47 20.46 -3.63 -7.61
C ALA A 47 21.87 -4.22 -7.51
N ASP A 48 21.98 -5.43 -6.97
CA ASP A 48 23.13 -6.27 -7.21
C ASP A 48 22.87 -7.11 -8.46
N SER A 49 23.92 -7.14 -9.28
CA SER A 49 24.05 -7.57 -10.68
C SER A 49 23.39 -8.88 -11.08
#